data_AF-A0A7J9XPY2-F1
#
_entry.id   AF-A0A7J9XPY2-F1
#
_cell.length_a   1.000
_cell.length_b   1.000
_cell.length_c   1.000
_cell.angle_alpha   90.00
_cell.angle_beta   90.00
_cell.angle_gamma   90.00
#
_symmetry.space_group_name_H-M   'P 1'
#
loop_
_entity.id
_entity.type
_entity.pdbx_description
1 polymer ?
#
loop_
_entity_poly.entity_id
_entity_poly.type
_entity_poly.pdbx_seq_one_letter_code
_entity_poly.pdbx_strand_id
1 'polypeptide(L)'
;MDAAEALAPIGGRGDDQDGLTSREREILAFERQWWKYAGAKEQAVRELFDMSATRYYQLLNGLIDRPEALAADPMLIKRLRRLRASRQRARAARRLGADPQ
;
A
#
# COMPACT_ATOMS: atom_id res chain seq x y z
N MET A 1 -13.83 -14.99 22.65
CA MET A 1 -15.20 -14.81 22.17
C MET A 1 -15.32 -13.34 21.85
N ASP A 2 -14.97 -12.98 20.61
CA ASP A 2 -15.94 -12.54 19.59
C ASP A 2 -16.22 -11.04 19.76
N ALA A 3 -16.16 -10.19 18.76
CA ALA A 3 -15.82 -10.30 17.36
C ALA A 3 -15.61 -8.86 16.88
N ALA A 4 -14.70 -8.69 15.92
CA ALA A 4 -14.77 -7.68 14.87
C ALA A 4 -15.33 -6.30 15.28
N GLU A 5 -14.48 -5.44 15.86
CA GLU A 5 -14.74 -4.01 15.75
C GLU A 5 -14.64 -3.63 14.28
N ALA A 6 -15.80 -3.30 13.74
CA ALA A 6 -16.09 -3.19 12.32
C ALA A 6 -15.22 -2.11 11.67
N LEU A 7 -14.14 -2.53 11.01
CA LEU A 7 -13.49 -1.74 9.97
C LEU A 7 -14.34 -1.84 8.68
N ALA A 8 -15.56 -1.31 8.74
CA ALA A 8 -16.34 -1.02 7.54
C ALA A 8 -15.58 0.01 6.69
N PRO A 9 -15.71 -0.07 5.36
CA PRO A 9 -14.69 0.39 4.43
C PRO A 9 -14.57 1.91 4.50
N ILE A 10 -13.34 2.41 4.61
CA ILE A 10 -13.02 3.76 4.14
C ILE A 10 -13.10 3.80 2.60
N GLY A 11 -14.27 3.46 2.07
CA GLY A 11 -14.79 3.91 0.78
C GLY A 11 -15.63 5.16 1.05
N GLY A 12 -14.98 6.18 1.61
CA GLY A 12 -15.60 7.47 1.90
C GLY A 12 -15.59 8.32 0.65
N ARG A 13 -16.73 8.34 -0.03
CA ARG A 13 -17.20 9.36 -0.97
C ARG A 13 -16.65 10.76 -0.65
N GLY A 14 -15.76 11.26 -1.49
CA GLY A 14 -15.27 12.63 -1.48
C GLY A 14 -14.84 13.00 -2.90
N ASP A 15 -15.65 13.85 -3.53
CA ASP A 15 -15.40 14.43 -4.85
C ASP A 15 -14.13 15.27 -4.83
N ASP A 16 -13.09 14.89 -5.56
CA ASP A 16 -11.90 15.71 -5.81
C ASP A 16 -11.34 15.42 -7.21
N GLN A 17 -12.10 15.79 -8.26
CA GLN A 17 -11.80 15.94 -9.71
C GLN A 17 -10.99 14.86 -10.49
N ASP A 18 -10.21 13.99 -9.83
CA ASP A 18 -9.41 12.87 -10.35
C ASP A 18 -9.62 11.57 -9.54
N GLY A 19 -10.48 11.57 -8.51
CA GLY A 19 -10.82 10.39 -7.69
C GLY A 19 -9.80 9.99 -6.60
N LEU A 20 -8.70 10.74 -6.43
CA LEU A 20 -7.75 10.60 -5.32
C LEU A 20 -7.90 11.74 -4.32
N THR A 21 -8.05 11.39 -3.04
CA THR A 21 -8.02 12.33 -1.91
C THR A 21 -6.62 12.95 -1.73
N SER A 22 -6.54 14.11 -1.09
CA SER A 22 -5.26 14.78 -0.80
C SER A 22 -4.28 13.88 -0.05
N ARG A 23 -4.78 13.11 0.94
CA ARG A 23 -3.98 12.15 1.72
C ARG A 23 -3.39 11.04 0.86
N GLU A 24 -4.16 10.54 -0.11
CA GLU A 24 -3.70 9.51 -1.04
C GLU A 24 -2.59 10.02 -1.97
N ARG A 25 -2.69 11.28 -2.43
CA ARG A 25 -1.64 11.94 -3.21
C ARG A 25 -0.37 12.15 -2.39
N GLU A 26 -0.50 12.55 -1.13
CA GLU A 26 0.65 12.68 -0.20
C GLU A 26 1.34 11.34 0.03
N ILE A 27 0.58 10.25 0.18
CA ILE A 27 1.13 8.90 0.32
C ILE A 27 1.93 8.50 -0.92
N LEU A 28 1.43 8.79 -2.13
CA LEU A 28 2.17 8.55 -3.37
C LEU A 28 3.45 9.38 -3.45
N ALA A 29 3.38 10.66 -3.11
CA ALA A 29 4.54 11.54 -3.08
C ALA A 29 5.60 11.08 -2.06
N PHE A 30 5.17 10.61 -0.88
CA PHE A 30 6.03 10.06 0.16
C PHE A 30 6.73 8.78 -0.31
N GLU A 31 6.03 7.92 -1.05
CA GLU A 31 6.58 6.67 -1.55
C GLU A 31 7.65 6.86 -2.64
N ARG A 32 7.68 8.03 -3.28
CA ARG A 32 8.74 8.43 -4.21
C ARG A 32 10.07 8.73 -3.51
N GLN A 33 10.08 9.00 -2.20
CA GLN A 33 11.29 9.34 -1.47
C GLN A 33 12.21 8.12 -1.26
N TRP A 34 13.52 8.36 -1.31
CA TRP A 34 14.53 7.29 -1.17
C TRP A 34 14.83 7.03 0.31
N TRP A 35 14.22 5.97 0.85
CA TRP A 35 14.46 5.53 2.23
C TRP A 35 15.66 4.60 2.29
N LYS A 36 16.68 4.97 3.08
CA LYS A 36 17.92 4.18 3.24
C LYS A 36 17.70 2.89 4.03
N TYR A 37 16.72 2.87 4.93
CA TYR A 37 16.38 1.72 5.77
C TYR A 37 14.86 1.53 5.84
N ALA A 38 14.39 0.28 5.80
CA ALA A 38 12.96 -0.04 5.87
C ALA A 38 12.30 0.46 7.16
N GLY A 39 13.03 0.45 8.30
CA GLY A 39 12.53 0.97 9.57
C GLY A 39 12.36 2.50 9.61
N ALA A 40 13.22 3.25 8.90
CA ALA A 40 13.11 4.71 8.84
C ALA A 40 11.81 5.15 8.16
N LYS A 41 11.38 4.39 7.14
CA LYS A 41 10.11 4.61 6.47
C LYS A 41 8.92 4.35 7.39
N GLU A 42 8.91 3.25 8.13
CA GLU A 42 7.80 2.92 9.03
C GLU A 42 7.63 3.94 10.16
N GLN A 43 8.75 4.44 10.68
CA GLN A 43 8.76 5.50 11.69
C GLN A 43 8.20 6.81 11.12
N ALA A 44 8.67 7.23 9.95
CA ALA A 44 8.16 8.43 9.27
C ALA A 44 6.68 8.31 8.89
N VAL A 45 6.21 7.11 8.52
CA VAL A 45 4.77 6.86 8.27
C VAL A 45 3.94 7.09 9.53
N ARG A 46 4.43 6.62 10.69
CA ARG A 46 3.75 6.84 11.97
C ARG A 46 3.73 8.32 12.34
N GLU A 47 4.83 9.02 12.14
CA GLU A 47 4.95 10.45 12.51
C GLU A 47 4.15 11.37 11.58
N LEU A 48 4.17 11.14 10.26
CA LEU A 48 3.53 12.02 9.28
C LEU A 48 2.05 11.74 9.08
N PHE A 49 1.67 10.45 9.10
CA PHE A 49 0.30 10.05 8.77
C PHE A 49 -0.50 9.59 9.99
N ASP A 50 0.10 9.62 11.19
CA ASP A 50 -0.50 9.18 12.46
C ASP A 50 -1.16 7.79 12.33
N MET A 51 -0.48 6.87 11.63
CA MET A 51 -0.99 5.53 11.39
C MET A 51 0.10 4.46 11.48
N SER A 52 -0.32 3.24 11.81
CA SER A 52 0.58 2.09 11.80
C SER A 52 1.02 1.73 10.38
N ALA A 53 2.25 1.22 10.25
CA ALA A 53 2.79 0.76 8.98
C ALA A 53 1.90 -0.29 8.30
N THR A 54 1.26 -1.16 9.09
CA THR A 54 0.30 -2.16 8.58
C THR A 54 -0.88 -1.50 7.88
N ARG A 55 -1.50 -0.49 8.51
CA ARG A 55 -2.64 0.24 7.93
C ARG A 55 -2.22 1.04 6.70
N TYR A 56 -1.03 1.64 6.75
CA TYR A 56 -0.44 2.32 5.59
C TYR A 56 -0.29 1.39 4.38
N TYR A 57 0.31 0.22 4.57
CA TYR A 57 0.50 -0.72 3.48
C TYR A 57 -0.82 -1.29 2.96
N GLN A 58 -1.85 -1.47 3.81
CA GLN A 58 -3.18 -1.87 3.37
C GLN A 58 -3.82 -0.81 2.46
N LEU A 59 -3.75 0.47 2.85
CA LEU A 59 -4.30 1.56 2.05
C LEU A 59 -3.52 1.73 0.74
N LEU A 60 -2.19 1.77 0.81
CA LEU A 60 -1.32 1.79 -0.37
C LEU A 60 -1.63 0.62 -1.31
N ASN A 61 -1.89 -0.56 -0.74
CA ASN A 61 -2.18 -1.75 -1.51
C ASN A 61 -3.50 -1.63 -2.31
N GLY A 62 -4.54 -1.04 -1.75
CA GLY A 62 -5.77 -0.75 -2.50
C GLY A 62 -5.56 0.37 -3.52
N LEU A 63 -4.78 1.38 -3.15
CA LEU A 63 -4.49 2.52 -3.99
C LEU A 63 -3.78 2.15 -5.29
N ILE A 64 -2.76 1.28 -5.23
CA ILE A 64 -1.96 0.92 -6.42
C ILE A 64 -2.73 0.12 -7.48
N ASP A 65 -3.94 -0.35 -7.14
CA ASP A 65 -4.81 -1.07 -8.05
C ASP A 65 -5.88 -0.18 -8.69
N ARG A 66 -5.99 1.08 -8.24
CA ARG A 66 -6.91 2.09 -8.76
C ARG A 66 -6.34 2.77 -10.03
N PRO A 67 -7.13 2.97 -11.10
CA PRO A 67 -6.67 3.67 -12.29
C PRO A 67 -6.27 5.13 -12.02
N GLU A 68 -6.86 5.77 -11.03
CA GLU A 68 -6.59 7.15 -10.62
C GLU A 68 -5.14 7.29 -10.11
N ALA A 69 -4.66 6.32 -9.34
CA ALA A 69 -3.28 6.27 -8.86
C ALA A 69 -2.28 6.11 -10.02
N LEU A 70 -2.66 5.34 -11.05
CA LEU A 70 -1.86 5.19 -12.27
C LEU A 70 -1.78 6.51 -13.05
N ALA A 71 -2.86 7.31 -13.07
CA ALA A 71 -2.87 8.62 -13.71
C ALA A 71 -1.98 9.63 -12.95
N ALA A 72 -1.97 9.58 -11.62
CA ALA A 72 -1.18 10.46 -10.78
C ALA A 72 0.34 10.20 -10.87
N ASP A 73 0.79 8.94 -10.78
CA ASP A 73 2.21 8.59 -10.93
C ASP A 73 2.41 7.22 -11.62
N PRO A 74 2.40 7.18 -12.97
CA PRO A 74 2.45 5.93 -13.72
C PRO A 74 3.71 5.10 -13.46
N MET A 75 4.85 5.74 -13.21
CA MET A 75 6.14 5.06 -13.01
C MET A 75 6.22 4.41 -11.64
N LEU A 76 5.84 5.15 -10.60
CA LEU A 76 5.82 4.64 -9.23
C LEU A 76 4.87 3.44 -9.11
N ILE A 77 3.65 3.56 -9.64
CA ILE A 77 2.65 2.50 -9.57
C ILE A 77 3.12 1.23 -10.29
N LYS A 78 3.66 1.34 -11.51
CA LYS A 78 4.20 0.17 -12.24
C LYS A 78 5.32 -0.51 -11.45
N ARG A 79 6.21 0.27 -10.82
CA ARG A 79 7.30 -0.27 -9.98
C ARG A 79 6.76 -1.01 -8.75
N LEU A 80 5.80 -0.41 -8.02
CA LEU A 80 5.19 -1.01 -6.83
C LEU A 80 4.43 -2.30 -7.17
N ARG A 81 3.65 -2.31 -8.26
CA ARG A 81 2.94 -3.50 -8.74
C ARG A 81 3.92 -4.62 -9.10
N ARG A 82 5.02 -4.31 -9.79
CA ARG A 82 6.07 -5.30 -10.10
C ARG A 82 6.72 -5.87 -8.85
N LEU A 83 7.03 -5.02 -7.86
CA LEU A 83 7.62 -5.45 -6.59
C LEU A 83 6.66 -6.39 -5.83
N ARG A 84 5.36 -6.08 -5.80
CA ARG A 84 4.34 -6.95 -5.21
C ARG A 84 4.29 -8.30 -5.93
N ALA A 85 4.23 -8.30 -7.27
CA ALA A 85 4.20 -9.53 -8.06
C ALA A 85 5.43 -10.40 -7.78
N SER A 86 6.62 -9.79 -7.64
CA SER A 86 7.84 -10.49 -7.26
C SER A 86 7.74 -11.14 -5.87
N ARG A 87 7.20 -10.41 -4.88
CA ARG A 87 6.99 -10.95 -3.52
C ARG A 87 5.96 -12.09 -3.51
N GLN A 88 4.88 -11.96 -4.29
CA GLN A 88 3.87 -13.01 -4.43
C GLN A 88 4.46 -14.28 -5.06
N ARG A 89 5.24 -14.16 -6.13
CA ARG A 89 5.95 -15.30 -6.74
C ARG A 89 6.92 -15.96 -5.76
N ALA A 90 7.70 -15.19 -5.01
CA ALA A 90 8.60 -15.73 -4.00
C ALA A 90 7.86 -16.52 -2.90
N ARG A 91 6.65 -16.07 -2.50
CA ARG A 91 5.80 -16.79 -1.55
C ARG A 91 5.19 -18.05 -2.16
N ALA A 92 4.72 -17.98 -3.40
CA ALA A 92 4.16 -19.13 -4.11
C ALA A 92 5.20 -20.23 -4.33
N ALA A 93 6.42 -19.86 -4.71
CA ALA A 93 7.54 -20.80 -4.87
C ALA A 93 7.89 -21.53 -3.56
N ARG A 94 7.83 -20.84 -2.41
CA ARG A 94 8.03 -21.47 -1.08
C ARG A 94 6.90 -22.45 -0.71
N ARG A 95 5.68 -22.20 -1.16
CA ARG A 95 4.54 -23.11 -0.90
C ARG A 95 4.56 -24.34 -1.82
N LEU A 96 5.02 -24.18 -3.07
CA LEU A 96 5.15 -25.30 -4.00
C LEU A 96 6.35 -26.21 -3.70
N GLY A 97 7.32 -25.77 -2.91
CA GLY A 97 8.49 -26.55 -2.48
C GLY A 97 8.41 -27.10 -1.05
N ALA A 98 7.24 -27.02 -0.41
CA ALA A 98 7.02 -27.48 0.96
C ALA A 98 5.98 -28.61 0.98
N ASP A 99 6.36 -29.78 0.46
CA ASP A 99 5.83 -31.07 0.91
C ASP A 99 6.78 -32.20 0.49
N PRO A 100 7.68 -32.67 1.38
CA PRO A 100 8.17 -34.03 1.37
C PRO A 100 7.45 -34.80 2.49
N GLN A 101 6.47 -35.62 2.10
CA GLN A 101 6.15 -36.83 2.84
C GLN A 101 7.19 -37.90 2.50
#